data_AF-A0A2D7K4M3-F1
#
_entry.id   AF-A0A2D7K4M3-F1
#
_cell.length_a   1.000
_cell.length_b   1.000
_cell.length_c   1.000
_cell.angle_alpha   90.00
_cell.angle_beta   90.00
_cell.angle_gamma   90.00
#
_symmetry.space_group_name_H-M   'P 1'
#
loop_
_entity.id
_entity.type
_entity.pdbx_description
1 polymer ?
#
loop_
_entity_poly.entity_id
_entity_poly.type
_entity_poly.pdbx_seq_one_letter_code
_entity_poly.pdbx_strand_id
1 'polypeptide(L)'
;MFPEYRHLRAIRQSGKLIENGRQGAKEFVLHGYNDKQTNENLVSVSWVTSDKVLNITDLIREPEQEHWSAGPMSGYVACNTIDEMKEIYLVGHDLYSMDNKFNNIYAGQPYYKSDTHPSNYYIQQWIYQWKKLFKWYHHIKFYKVNRKNMLNVNIPEWNDCKNLEYISYERMESQTRNLP
;
A
#
# COMPACT_ATOMS: atom_id res chain seq x y z
N MET A 1 4.86 -14.87 -18.91
CA MET A 1 3.87 -14.27 -19.84
C MET A 1 4.14 -14.84 -21.23
N PHE A 2 3.11 -15.29 -21.94
CA PHE A 2 3.16 -16.15 -23.14
C PHE A 2 3.99 -15.58 -24.30
N PRO A 3 5.25 -16.02 -24.50
CA PRO A 3 6.08 -15.50 -25.58
C PRO A 3 5.56 -15.91 -26.98
N GLU A 4 4.91 -17.07 -27.07
CA GLU A 4 4.35 -17.61 -28.32
C GLU A 4 3.08 -16.89 -28.81
N TYR A 5 2.37 -16.14 -27.95
CA TYR A 5 1.10 -15.50 -28.30
C TYR A 5 1.22 -13.98 -28.23
N ARG A 6 1.25 -13.32 -29.40
CA ARG A 6 1.36 -11.86 -29.49
C ARG A 6 0.01 -11.12 -29.39
N HIS A 7 -1.12 -11.83 -29.46
CA HIS A 7 -2.45 -11.24 -29.45
C HIS A 7 -3.45 -12.07 -28.62
N LEU A 8 -4.37 -11.39 -27.94
CA LEU A 8 -5.43 -11.97 -27.10
C LEU A 8 -6.26 -13.04 -27.82
N ARG A 9 -6.51 -12.89 -29.13
CA ARG A 9 -7.23 -13.90 -29.92
C ARG A 9 -6.53 -15.26 -29.93
N ALA A 10 -5.20 -15.27 -30.03
CA ALA A 10 -4.43 -16.51 -30.05
C ALA A 10 -4.45 -17.19 -28.67
N ILE A 11 -4.40 -16.40 -27.58
CA ILE A 11 -4.52 -16.90 -26.21
C ILE A 11 -5.94 -17.47 -25.96
N ARG A 12 -6.97 -16.82 -26.51
CA ARG A 12 -8.35 -17.34 -26.47
C ARG A 12 -8.47 -18.69 -27.17
N GLN A 13 -7.90 -18.81 -28.36
CA GLN A 13 -7.93 -20.05 -29.15
C GLN A 13 -7.14 -21.19 -28.53
N SER A 14 -6.10 -20.89 -27.73
CA SER A 14 -5.31 -21.91 -27.04
C SER A 14 -5.99 -22.47 -25.78
N GLY A 15 -7.15 -21.95 -25.38
CA GLY A 15 -7.84 -22.35 -24.15
C GLY A 15 -7.20 -21.82 -22.87
N LYS A 16 -6.14 -21.01 -22.97
CA LYS A 16 -5.41 -20.45 -21.82
C LYS A 16 -5.97 -19.12 -21.33
N LEU A 17 -7.09 -18.67 -21.93
CA LEU A 17 -7.81 -17.45 -21.56
C LEU A 17 -9.07 -17.82 -20.76
N ILE A 18 -9.17 -17.29 -19.55
CA ILE A 18 -10.36 -17.40 -18.70
C ILE A 18 -11.05 -16.03 -18.70
N GLU A 19 -12.35 -16.01 -19.00
CA GLU A 19 -13.12 -14.77 -19.08
C GLU A 19 -14.43 -14.87 -18.31
N ASN A 20 -14.83 -13.79 -17.64
CA ASN A 20 -16.20 -13.64 -17.18
C ASN A 20 -17.13 -13.22 -18.35
N GLY A 21 -18.43 -13.19 -18.11
CA GLY A 21 -19.39 -12.73 -19.11
C GLY A 21 -19.23 -11.22 -19.40
N ARG A 22 -19.15 -10.86 -20.68
CA ARG A 22 -18.92 -9.46 -21.10
C ARG A 22 -20.05 -8.50 -20.69
N GLN A 23 -21.30 -8.93 -20.68
CA GLN A 23 -22.47 -8.14 -20.22
C GLN A 23 -22.52 -6.68 -20.73
N GLY A 24 -22.10 -6.43 -21.98
CA GLY A 24 -22.09 -5.07 -22.56
C GLY A 24 -20.91 -4.18 -22.17
N ALA A 25 -19.99 -4.68 -21.33
CA ALA A 25 -18.74 -3.99 -20.96
C ALA A 25 -17.90 -3.61 -22.19
N LYS A 26 -17.38 -2.38 -22.15
CA LYS A 26 -16.43 -1.84 -23.15
C LYS A 26 -14.98 -1.90 -22.65
N GLU A 27 -14.79 -2.10 -21.36
CA GLU A 27 -13.52 -2.10 -20.66
C GLU A 27 -13.25 -3.47 -20.05
N PHE A 28 -11.97 -3.78 -19.83
CA PHE A 28 -11.54 -5.03 -19.23
C PHE A 28 -10.21 -4.86 -18.49
N VAL A 29 -9.98 -5.71 -17.50
CA VAL A 29 -8.68 -5.88 -16.85
C VAL A 29 -8.09 -7.23 -17.26
N LEU A 30 -6.78 -7.26 -17.53
CA LEU A 30 -6.05 -8.44 -17.94
C LEU A 30 -4.96 -8.79 -16.92
N HIS A 31 -4.99 -10.02 -16.42
CA HIS A 31 -3.99 -10.55 -15.49
C HIS A 31 -3.40 -11.85 -16.01
N GLY A 32 -2.07 -11.93 -16.12
CA GLY A 32 -1.36 -13.18 -16.35
C GLY A 32 -0.93 -13.79 -15.03
N TYR A 33 -1.11 -15.10 -14.86
CA TYR A 33 -0.68 -15.81 -13.66
C TYR A 33 -0.24 -17.25 -13.99
N ASN A 34 0.45 -17.89 -13.05
CA ASN A 34 0.73 -19.32 -13.09
C ASN A 34 -0.25 -20.01 -12.13
N ASP A 35 -1.10 -20.88 -12.67
CA ASP A 35 -2.07 -21.60 -11.87
C ASP A 35 -1.36 -22.69 -11.05
N LYS A 36 -1.53 -22.65 -9.73
CA LYS A 36 -0.80 -23.56 -8.84
C LYS A 36 -1.31 -25.00 -8.92
N GLN A 37 -2.53 -25.24 -9.39
CA GLN A 37 -3.09 -26.59 -9.46
C GLN A 37 -2.66 -27.30 -10.74
N THR A 38 -2.72 -26.60 -11.87
CA THR A 38 -2.35 -27.17 -13.18
C THR A 38 -0.90 -26.91 -13.57
N ASN A 39 -0.21 -25.98 -12.87
CA ASN A 39 1.12 -25.45 -13.19
C ASN A 39 1.18 -24.76 -14.56
N GLU A 40 0.03 -24.44 -15.16
CA GLU A 40 -0.04 -23.75 -16.44
C GLU A 40 0.01 -22.24 -16.25
N ASN A 41 0.63 -21.55 -17.19
CA ASN A 41 0.42 -20.11 -17.31
C ASN A 41 -0.96 -19.88 -17.93
N LEU A 42 -1.76 -19.00 -17.32
CA LEU A 42 -3.09 -18.61 -17.77
C LEU A 42 -3.20 -17.07 -17.85
N VAL A 43 -4.16 -16.60 -18.63
CA VAL A 43 -4.61 -15.19 -18.63
C VAL A 43 -6.06 -15.15 -18.16
N SER A 44 -6.35 -14.30 -17.18
CA SER A 44 -7.72 -13.91 -16.88
C SER A 44 -8.03 -12.55 -17.51
N VAL A 45 -9.16 -12.47 -18.23
CA VAL A 45 -9.77 -11.21 -18.64
C VAL A 45 -11.06 -11.03 -17.86
N SER A 46 -11.11 -9.95 -17.08
CA SER A 46 -12.31 -9.55 -16.37
C SER A 46 -12.92 -8.36 -17.11
N TRP A 47 -14.02 -8.60 -17.81
CA TRP A 47 -14.89 -7.56 -18.35
C TRP A 47 -15.54 -6.81 -17.21
N VAL A 48 -15.42 -5.48 -17.22
CA VAL A 48 -15.92 -4.60 -16.16
C VAL A 48 -17.06 -3.75 -16.68
N THR A 49 -18.22 -3.83 -16.03
CA THR A 49 -19.39 -2.98 -16.33
C THR A 49 -19.27 -1.58 -15.73
N SER A 50 -18.38 -1.43 -14.75
CA SER A 50 -17.92 -0.18 -14.17
C SER A 50 -16.44 -0.37 -13.81
N ASP A 51 -15.56 0.52 -14.24
CA ASP A 51 -14.20 0.51 -13.73
C ASP A 51 -14.19 1.00 -12.27
N LYS A 52 -13.71 0.13 -11.37
CA LYS A 52 -13.49 0.44 -9.95
C LYS A 52 -12.01 0.53 -9.62
N VAL A 53 -11.15 0.32 -10.62
CA VAL A 53 -9.71 0.47 -10.48
C VAL A 53 -9.40 1.94 -10.68
N LEU A 54 -8.90 2.58 -9.63
CA LEU A 54 -8.39 3.94 -9.73
C LEU A 54 -6.90 3.89 -10.04
N ASN A 55 -6.43 4.73 -10.95
CA ASN A 55 -5.01 4.86 -11.20
C ASN A 55 -4.40 5.81 -10.16
N ILE A 56 -3.28 5.41 -9.57
CA ILE A 56 -2.58 6.26 -8.59
C ILE A 56 -2.13 7.58 -9.22
N THR A 57 -1.83 7.59 -10.53
CA THR A 57 -1.47 8.81 -11.26
C THR A 57 -2.57 9.85 -11.28
N ASP A 58 -3.83 9.44 -11.16
CA ASP A 58 -4.98 10.34 -11.12
C ASP A 58 -5.06 11.07 -9.77
N LEU A 59 -4.43 10.52 -8.73
CA LEU A 59 -4.37 11.10 -7.39
C LEU A 59 -3.10 11.92 -7.17
N ILE A 60 -2.03 11.70 -7.92
CA ILE A 60 -0.71 12.31 -7.64
C ILE A 60 -0.76 13.84 -7.76
N ARG A 61 -0.31 14.52 -6.71
CA ARG A 61 -0.19 15.98 -6.63
C ARG A 61 1.18 16.47 -7.10
N GLU A 62 2.24 15.71 -6.82
CA GLU A 62 3.63 16.04 -7.15
C GLU A 62 4.34 14.83 -7.78
N PRO A 63 5.17 15.00 -8.84
CA PRO A 63 5.81 13.89 -9.54
C PRO A 63 6.64 12.95 -8.64
N GLU A 64 7.19 13.46 -7.54
CA GLU A 64 7.94 12.62 -6.59
C GLU A 64 7.08 11.52 -5.93
N GLN A 65 5.75 11.68 -5.88
CA GLN A 65 4.85 10.71 -5.25
C GLN A 65 4.80 9.37 -5.97
N GLU A 66 5.10 9.33 -7.27
CA GLU A 66 5.27 8.08 -8.03
C GLU A 66 6.35 7.16 -7.44
N HIS A 67 7.26 7.73 -6.66
CA HIS A 67 8.40 7.05 -6.06
C HIS A 67 8.25 6.86 -4.53
N TRP A 68 7.07 7.17 -3.97
CA TRP A 68 6.83 6.99 -2.56
C TRP A 68 6.74 5.51 -2.18
N SER A 69 7.12 5.18 -0.95
CA SER A 69 6.96 3.82 -0.46
C SER A 69 5.48 3.52 -0.17
N ALA A 70 5.13 2.23 -0.16
CA ALA A 70 3.73 1.79 -0.03
C ALA A 70 3.03 2.32 1.24
N GLY A 71 3.78 2.53 2.33
CA GLY A 71 3.23 3.03 3.59
C GLY A 71 2.71 4.47 3.51
N PRO A 72 3.57 5.47 3.24
CA PRO A 72 3.13 6.84 2.98
C PRO A 72 2.14 6.92 1.81
N MET A 73 2.30 6.11 0.76
CA MET A 73 1.35 6.11 -0.35
C MET A 73 -0.06 5.67 0.08
N SER A 74 -0.20 4.65 0.94
CA SER A 74 -1.52 4.27 1.46
C SER A 74 -2.15 5.37 2.31
N GLY A 75 -1.34 6.08 3.10
CA GLY A 75 -1.77 7.27 3.83
C GLY A 75 -2.24 8.38 2.90
N TYR A 76 -1.52 8.63 1.79
CA TYR A 76 -1.89 9.61 0.77
C TYR A 76 -3.23 9.28 0.13
N VAL A 77 -3.42 8.02 -0.30
CA VAL A 77 -4.69 7.56 -0.88
C VAL A 77 -5.82 7.80 0.11
N ALA A 78 -5.68 7.37 1.36
CA ALA A 78 -6.71 7.57 2.38
C ALA A 78 -7.06 9.05 2.60
N CYS A 79 -6.08 9.94 2.59
CA CYS A 79 -6.30 11.38 2.73
C CYS A 79 -7.02 12.02 1.53
N ASN A 80 -6.92 11.44 0.33
CA ASN A 80 -7.54 12.00 -0.89
C ASN A 80 -8.89 11.37 -1.23
N THR A 81 -9.11 10.11 -0.86
CA THR A 81 -10.27 9.35 -1.35
C THR A 81 -11.34 9.12 -0.30
N ILE A 82 -11.08 9.44 0.97
CA ILE A 82 -12.08 9.30 2.04
C ILE A 82 -12.54 10.68 2.46
N ASP A 83 -13.80 10.97 2.15
CA ASP A 83 -14.47 12.20 2.52
C ASP A 83 -14.49 12.39 4.04
N GLU A 84 -14.26 13.62 4.48
CA GLU A 84 -14.28 14.00 5.90
C GLU A 84 -13.34 13.17 6.79
N MET A 85 -12.23 12.65 6.25
CA MET A 85 -11.21 11.93 7.03
C MET A 85 -10.76 12.76 8.25
N LYS A 86 -10.93 12.20 9.45
CA LYS A 86 -10.59 12.88 10.72
C LYS A 86 -9.32 12.34 11.34
N GLU A 87 -9.13 11.02 11.30
CA GLU A 87 -8.10 10.34 12.06
C GLU A 87 -7.45 9.22 11.24
N ILE A 88 -6.11 9.16 11.26
CA ILE A 88 -5.33 8.09 10.61
C ILE A 88 -4.42 7.43 11.64
N TYR A 89 -4.50 6.11 11.73
CA TYR A 89 -3.69 5.29 12.64
C TYR A 89 -2.62 4.53 11.87
N LEU A 90 -1.36 4.90 12.09
CA LEU A 90 -0.19 4.28 11.48
C LEU A 90 0.21 3.06 12.31
N VAL A 91 -0.34 1.90 11.97
CA VAL A 91 -0.06 0.62 12.63
C VAL A 91 1.04 -0.14 11.89
N GLY A 92 2.07 -0.60 12.60
CA GLY A 92 3.20 -1.33 11.99
C GLY A 92 4.17 -0.44 11.19
N HIS A 93 4.11 0.88 11.39
CA HIS A 93 5.07 1.84 10.83
C HIS A 93 6.20 2.10 11.85
N ASP A 94 6.95 1.04 12.17
CA ASP A 94 7.97 1.06 13.22
C ASP A 94 9.14 2.01 12.86
N LEU A 95 9.46 2.12 11.56
CA LEU A 95 10.58 2.85 10.94
C LEU A 95 11.98 2.32 11.33
N TYR A 96 12.19 2.04 12.61
CA TYR A 96 13.40 1.43 13.15
C TYR A 96 13.18 -0.05 13.44
N SER A 97 14.28 -0.78 13.63
CA SER A 97 14.26 -2.19 14.03
C SER A 97 15.14 -2.43 15.26
N MET A 98 14.81 -3.49 16.01
CA MET A 98 15.56 -3.93 17.17
C MET A 98 16.86 -4.66 16.83
N ASP A 99 16.92 -5.29 15.67
CA ASP A 99 18.03 -6.15 15.23
C ASP A 99 18.77 -5.59 14.02
N ASN A 100 18.55 -4.31 13.71
CA ASN A 100 19.02 -3.60 12.52
C ASN A 100 18.56 -4.19 11.18
N LYS A 101 17.61 -5.13 11.15
CA LYS A 101 17.07 -5.71 9.91
C LYS A 101 15.66 -5.19 9.59
N PHE A 102 15.22 -5.38 8.35
CA PHE A 102 13.87 -5.02 7.94
C PHE A 102 12.80 -5.73 8.77
N ASN A 103 11.99 -4.95 9.48
CA ASN A 103 10.88 -5.43 10.30
C ASN A 103 9.52 -5.28 9.59
N ASN A 104 9.44 -5.71 8.32
CA ASN A 104 8.21 -5.71 7.54
C ASN A 104 7.66 -7.14 7.44
N ILE A 105 6.35 -7.33 7.59
CA ILE A 105 5.71 -8.66 7.56
C ILE A 105 5.87 -9.41 6.24
N TYR A 106 6.19 -8.69 5.15
CA TYR A 106 6.45 -9.24 3.82
C TYR A 106 7.95 -9.35 3.50
N ALA A 107 8.85 -8.97 4.41
CA ALA A 107 10.28 -9.12 4.18
C ALA A 107 10.66 -10.58 3.92
N GLY A 108 11.56 -10.82 2.96
CA GLY A 108 11.95 -12.16 2.52
C GLY A 108 10.95 -12.85 1.58
N GLN A 109 9.78 -12.27 1.31
CA GLN A 109 8.84 -12.80 0.31
C GLN A 109 9.27 -12.43 -1.12
N PRO A 110 8.81 -13.18 -2.15
CA PRO A 110 9.06 -12.82 -3.54
C PRO A 110 8.68 -11.36 -3.83
N TYR A 111 9.56 -10.65 -4.55
CA TYR A 111 9.42 -9.23 -4.90
C TYR A 111 9.55 -8.23 -3.75
N TYR A 112 9.79 -8.70 -2.53
CA TYR A 112 10.15 -7.86 -1.39
C TYR A 112 11.65 -7.93 -1.10
N LYS A 113 12.15 -6.96 -0.31
CA LYS A 113 13.54 -6.98 0.16
C LYS A 113 13.74 -8.15 1.13
N SER A 114 14.98 -8.66 1.20
CA SER A 114 15.35 -9.68 2.18
C SER A 114 15.06 -9.17 3.60
N ASP A 115 14.61 -10.10 4.43
CA ASP A 115 14.51 -10.00 5.89
C ASP A 115 15.85 -9.71 6.58
N THR A 116 16.99 -9.86 5.90
CA THR A 116 18.32 -9.48 6.41
C THR A 116 18.77 -8.10 5.95
N HIS A 117 17.98 -7.40 5.15
CA HIS A 117 18.35 -6.09 4.63
C HIS A 117 18.43 -5.04 5.76
N PRO A 118 19.41 -4.12 5.74
CA PRO A 118 19.57 -3.13 6.81
C PRO A 118 18.36 -2.19 6.93
N SER A 119 17.75 -2.12 8.12
CA SER A 119 16.58 -1.28 8.44
C SER A 119 16.74 0.21 8.17
N ASN A 120 17.96 0.73 8.28
CA ASN A 120 18.24 2.15 8.11
C ASN A 120 18.33 2.61 6.64
N TYR A 121 18.26 1.69 5.66
CA TYR A 121 18.56 2.02 4.27
C TYR A 121 17.61 3.06 3.65
N TYR A 122 16.30 2.95 3.87
CA TYR A 122 15.30 3.89 3.29
C TYR A 122 14.61 4.76 4.35
N ILE A 123 15.02 4.67 5.61
CA ILE A 123 14.27 5.25 6.72
C ILE A 123 14.05 6.76 6.58
N GLN A 124 15.08 7.48 6.09
CA GLN A 124 15.01 8.92 5.88
C GLN A 124 13.95 9.31 4.84
N GLN A 125 13.76 8.49 3.80
CA GLN A 125 12.73 8.72 2.80
C GLN A 125 11.34 8.47 3.37
N TRP A 126 11.17 7.41 4.17
CA TRP A 126 9.88 7.14 4.81
C TRP A 126 9.49 8.24 5.81
N ILE A 127 10.46 8.74 6.58
CA ILE A 127 10.29 9.87 7.50
C ILE A 127 9.86 11.13 6.74
N TYR A 128 10.55 11.44 5.63
CA TYR A 128 10.23 12.60 4.79
C TYR A 128 8.81 12.52 4.19
N GLN A 129 8.45 11.38 3.60
CA GLN A 129 7.15 11.18 2.93
C GLN A 129 5.98 11.30 3.92
N TRP A 130 6.07 10.67 5.09
CA TRP A 130 5.06 10.84 6.14
C TRP A 130 4.99 12.28 6.67
N LYS A 131 6.14 12.94 6.86
CA LYS A 131 6.17 14.35 7.27
C LYS A 131 5.43 15.23 6.27
N LYS A 132 5.60 14.99 4.96
CA LYS A 132 4.85 15.71 3.92
C LYS A 132 3.35 15.55 4.09
N LEU A 133 2.85 14.33 4.36
CA LEU A 133 1.43 14.12 4.63
C LEU A 133 0.94 14.87 5.86
N PHE A 134 1.68 14.81 6.97
CA PHE A 134 1.28 15.52 8.19
C PHE A 134 1.14 17.02 7.95
N LYS A 135 2.01 17.59 7.10
CA LYS A 135 1.96 19.02 6.73
C LYS A 135 0.87 19.35 5.73
N TRP A 136 0.67 18.53 4.69
CA TRP A 136 -0.36 18.76 3.68
C TRP A 136 -1.76 18.62 4.25
N TYR A 137 -1.97 17.65 5.14
CA TYR A 137 -3.27 17.34 5.73
C TYR A 137 -3.30 17.73 7.21
N HIS A 138 -2.96 18.99 7.50
CA HIS A 138 -2.88 19.51 8.88
C HIS A 138 -4.22 19.44 9.66
N HIS A 139 -5.34 19.27 8.97
CA HIS A 139 -6.68 19.11 9.55
C HIS A 139 -6.98 17.67 9.99
N ILE A 140 -6.23 16.68 9.48
CA ILE A 140 -6.35 15.27 9.86
C ILE A 140 -5.42 15.02 11.05
N LYS A 141 -5.93 14.32 12.06
CA LYS A 141 -5.14 13.86 13.21
C LYS A 141 -4.49 12.52 12.87
N PHE A 142 -3.17 12.47 12.95
CA PHE A 142 -2.38 11.26 12.74
C PHE A 142 -1.94 10.68 14.07
N TYR A 143 -1.94 9.35 14.15
CA TYR A 143 -1.48 8.60 15.31
C TYR A 143 -0.41 7.59 14.90
N LYS A 144 0.84 7.75 15.37
CA LYS A 144 1.84 6.67 15.26
C LYS A 144 1.55 5.65 16.35
N VAL A 145 1.12 4.47 15.95
CA VAL A 145 0.72 3.39 16.87
C VAL A 145 1.89 2.43 17.02
N ASN A 146 2.48 2.38 18.21
CA ASN A 146 3.53 1.41 18.53
C ASN A 146 3.14 0.62 19.77
N ARG A 147 3.70 -0.58 19.93
CA ARG A 147 3.65 -1.25 21.24
C ARG A 147 4.49 -0.41 22.22
N LYS A 148 4.17 -0.45 23.52
CA LYS A 148 5.05 0.12 24.57
C LYS A 148 6.32 -0.74 24.72
N ASN A 149 7.15 -0.73 23.69
CA ASN A 149 8.41 -1.45 23.62
C ASN A 149 9.48 -0.53 22.98
N MET A 150 10.65 -1.11 22.74
CA MET A 150 11.80 -0.39 22.20
C MET A 150 11.61 0.16 20.76
N LEU A 151 10.50 -0.16 20.07
CA LEU A 151 10.16 0.40 18.76
C LEU A 151 9.32 1.68 18.86
N ASN A 152 8.89 2.09 20.06
CA ASN A 152 8.21 3.37 20.27
C ASN A 152 9.20 4.55 20.30
N VAL A 153 9.94 4.72 19.21
CA VAL A 153 10.97 5.74 19.07
C VAL A 153 10.33 7.05 18.61
N ASN A 154 10.63 8.14 19.32
CA ASN A 154 10.30 9.49 18.84
C ASN A 154 11.08 9.77 17.55
N ILE A 155 10.42 10.35 16.56
CA ILE A 155 11.05 10.73 15.29
C ILE A 155 11.29 12.24 15.35
N PRO A 156 12.54 12.71 15.54
CA PRO A 156 12.80 14.12 15.76
C PRO A 156 12.28 15.02 14.65
N GLU A 157 12.33 14.54 13.41
CA GLU A 157 11.85 15.22 12.21
C GLU A 157 10.33 15.47 12.23
N TRP A 158 9.57 14.76 13.06
CA TRP A 158 8.12 14.91 13.17
C TRP A 158 7.67 15.78 14.35
N ASN A 159 8.60 16.24 15.19
CA ASN A 159 8.26 17.00 16.41
C ASN A 159 7.56 18.34 16.14
N ASP A 160 7.69 18.90 14.93
CA ASP A 160 6.99 20.12 14.50
C ASP A 160 5.62 19.86 13.86
N CYS A 161 5.15 18.60 13.83
CA CYS A 161 3.85 18.21 13.28
C CYS A 161 2.82 18.12 14.41
N LYS A 162 2.10 19.22 14.65
CA LYS A 162 1.12 19.35 15.75
C LYS A 162 -0.06 18.39 15.65
N ASN A 163 -0.35 17.92 14.45
CA ASN A 163 -1.41 16.95 14.18
C ASN A 163 -0.95 15.50 14.28
N LEU A 164 0.29 15.22 14.68
CA LEU A 164 0.76 13.86 14.95
C LEU A 164 0.79 13.59 16.46
N GLU A 165 0.42 12.39 16.85
CA GLU A 165 0.54 11.91 18.23
C GLU A 165 1.02 10.46 18.28
N TYR A 166 1.81 10.13 19.30
CA TYR A 166 2.31 8.77 19.53
C TYR A 166 1.41 8.09 20.56
N ILE A 167 0.85 6.94 20.20
CA ILE A 167 -0.07 6.20 21.06
C ILE A 167 0.30 4.73 21.14
N SER A 168 -0.13 4.06 22.20
CA SER A 168 0.00 2.61 22.32
C SER A 168 -1.15 1.87 21.63
N TYR A 169 -0.97 0.58 21.34
CA TYR A 169 -2.05 -0.27 20.84
C TYR A 169 -3.26 -0.26 21.77
N GLU A 170 -3.05 -0.34 23.09
CA GLU A 170 -4.14 -0.34 24.08
C GLU A 170 -4.93 0.97 24.04
N ARG A 171 -4.23 2.11 23.84
CA ARG A 171 -4.88 3.41 23.67
C ARG A 171 -5.65 3.48 22.36
N MET A 172 -5.07 3.04 21.25
CA MET A 172 -5.76 2.97 19.96
C MET A 172 -7.05 2.15 20.09
N GLU A 173 -6.96 0.93 20.63
CA GLU A 173 -8.10 0.05 20.82
C GLU A 173 -9.17 0.69 21.72
N SER A 174 -8.78 1.36 22.80
CA SER A 174 -9.73 2.07 23.67
C SER A 174 -10.45 3.20 22.93
N GLN A 175 -9.77 3.90 22.02
CA GLN A 175 -10.37 4.99 21.23
C GLN A 175 -11.30 4.42 20.14
N THR A 176 -10.87 3.36 19.46
CA THR A 176 -11.61 2.82 18.30
C THR A 176 -12.77 1.92 18.67
N ARG A 177 -12.75 1.24 19.84
CA ARG A 177 -13.86 0.40 20.31
C ARG A 177 -15.17 1.15 20.52
N ASN A 178 -15.10 2.46 20.74
CA ASN A 178 -16.27 3.31 21.00
C ASN A 178 -16.64 4.18 19.80
N LEU A 179 -16.01 3.97 18.64
CA LEU A 179 -16.43 4.61 17.41
C LEU A 179 -17.75 3.97 16.95
N PRO A 180 -18.73 4.78 16.49
CA PRO A 180 -20.05 4.31 16.09
C PRO A 180 -20.02 3.37 14.88
#